data_AF-A0A1Z4QD76-F1
#
_entry.id   AF-A0A1Z4QD76-F1
#
_cell.length_a   1.000
_cell.length_b   1.000
_cell.length_c   1.000
_cell.angle_alpha   90.00
_cell.angle_beta   90.00
_cell.angle_gamma   90.00
#
_symmetry.space_group_name_H-M   'P 1'
#
loop_
_entity.id
_entity.type
_entity.pdbx_description
1 polymer ?
#
loop_
_entity_poly.entity_id
_entity_poly.type
_entity_poly.pdbx_seq_one_letter_code
_entity_poly.pdbx_strand_id
1 'polypeptide(L)' 'MDKLEQYQIAIKQVLTEYHNWVSGATNLNDESCLVFDDKNHHYIWCFLGWDGKKRTNNIQVNIRIKNNKI' A
#
# COMPACT_ATOMS: atom_id res chain seq x y z
N MET A 1 17.97 -11.21 11.96
CA MET A 1 16.62 -10.79 11.52
C MET A 1 15.74 -12.01 11.43
N ASP A 2 14.58 -11.94 12.05
CA ASP A 2 13.54 -12.97 11.95
C ASP A 2 12.92 -12.97 10.53
N LYS A 3 12.37 -14.11 10.10
CA LYS A 3 11.72 -14.25 8.78
C LYS A 3 10.53 -13.30 8.64
N LEU A 4 9.79 -13.09 9.73
CA LEU A 4 8.70 -12.13 9.78
C LEU A 4 9.20 -10.72 9.51
N GLU A 5 10.23 -10.29 10.22
CA GLU A 5 10.86 -8.98 10.08
C GLU A 5 11.37 -8.74 8.64
N GLN A 6 11.99 -9.75 8.03
CA GLN A 6 12.40 -9.70 6.62
C GLN A 6 11.22 -9.43 5.67
N TYR A 7 10.10 -10.13 5.86
CA TYR A 7 8.90 -9.92 5.05
C TYR A 7 8.29 -8.53 5.24
N GLN A 8 8.19 -8.06 6.48
CA GLN A 8 7.67 -6.72 6.77
C GLN A 8 8.50 -5.63 6.09
N ILE A 9 9.83 -5.73 6.18
CA ILE A 9 10.76 -4.78 5.54
C ILE A 9 10.60 -4.82 4.02
N ALA A 10 10.63 -6.01 3.41
CA ALA A 10 10.51 -6.16 1.97
C ALA A 10 9.18 -5.62 1.42
N ILE A 11 8.05 -5.93 2.08
CA ILE A 11 6.73 -5.46 1.67
C ILE A 11 6.65 -3.94 1.74
N LYS A 12 7.08 -3.33 2.85
CA LYS A 12 7.05 -1.87 3.01
C LYS A 12 7.94 -1.18 1.99
N GLN A 13 9.13 -1.72 1.74
CA GLN A 13 10.06 -1.18 0.75
C GLN A 13 9.42 -1.17 -0.64
N VAL A 14 8.94 -2.33 -1.12
CA VAL A 14 8.30 -2.44 -2.42
C VAL A 14 7.07 -1.52 -2.52
N LEU A 15 6.17 -1.55 -1.55
CA LEU A 15 4.98 -0.69 -1.59
C LEU A 15 5.33 0.80 -1.60
N THR A 16 6.36 1.23 -0.84
CA THR A 16 6.82 2.61 -0.81
C THR A 16 7.48 3.04 -2.12
N GLU A 17 8.31 2.17 -2.71
CA GLU A 17 8.97 2.44 -4.00
C GLU A 17 7.94 2.61 -5.12
N TYR A 18 6.97 1.69 -5.22
CA TYR A 18 5.90 1.78 -6.23
C TYR A 18 4.96 2.94 -5.98
N HIS A 19 4.61 3.22 -4.72
CA HIS A 19 3.86 4.42 -4.36
C HIS A 19 4.55 5.68 -4.86
N ASN A 20 5.85 5.85 -4.57
CA ASN A 20 6.60 7.03 -4.96
C ASN A 20 6.74 7.16 -6.48
N TRP A 21 6.89 6.04 -7.18
CA TRP A 21 6.92 6.02 -8.64
C TRP A 21 5.59 6.50 -9.24
N VAL A 22 4.45 6.06 -8.70
CA VAL A 22 3.12 6.42 -9.21
C VAL A 22 2.66 7.81 -8.77
N SER A 23 3.05 8.27 -7.58
CA SER A 23 2.69 9.61 -7.08
C SER A 23 3.28 10.75 -7.93
N GLY A 24 4.29 10.47 -8.76
CA GLY A 24 4.82 11.42 -9.74
C GLY A 24 4.12 11.40 -11.11
N ALA A 25 3.13 10.52 -11.33
CA ALA A 25 2.45 10.40 -12.61
C ALA A 25 1.46 11.55 -12.81
N THR A 26 1.54 12.23 -13.97
CA THR A 26 0.67 13.37 -14.32
C THR A 26 -0.83 13.03 -14.41
N ASN A 27 -1.17 11.74 -14.44
CA ASN A 27 -2.54 11.27 -14.66
C ASN A 27 -3.21 10.81 -13.35
N LEU A 28 -2.51 10.94 -12.21
CA LEU A 28 -3.06 10.55 -10.92
C LEU A 28 -3.84 11.72 -10.30
N ASN A 29 -5.16 11.67 -10.43
CA ASN A 29 -6.06 12.67 -9.83
C ASN A 29 -6.44 12.33 -8.38
N ASP A 30 -6.39 11.04 -8.03
CA ASP A 30 -6.73 10.55 -6.69
C ASP A 30 -5.48 10.52 -5.79
N GLU A 31 -5.67 10.70 -4.49
CA GLU A 31 -4.61 10.59 -3.49
C GLU A 31 -4.15 9.14 -3.37
N SER A 32 -2.84 8.93 -3.47
CA SER A 32 -2.20 7.65 -3.22
C SER A 32 -1.89 7.50 -1.73
N CYS A 33 -2.39 6.44 -1.08
CA CYS A 33 -2.24 6.24 0.35
C CYS A 33 -1.67 4.86 0.68
N LEU A 34 -0.68 4.83 1.57
CA LEU A 34 -0.12 3.61 2.16
C LEU A 34 -0.62 3.44 3.59
N VAL A 35 -1.07 2.22 3.92
CA VAL A 35 -1.50 1.85 5.26
C VAL A 35 -0.72 0.62 5.70
N PHE A 36 0.11 0.79 6.73
CA PHE A 36 0.93 -0.28 7.31
C PHE A 36 0.50 -0.55 8.74
N ASP A 37 -0.04 -1.73 8.99
CA ASP A 37 -0.38 -2.24 10.31
C ASP A 37 0.55 -3.40 10.64
N ASP A 38 1.64 -3.10 11.33
CA ASP A 38 2.62 -4.09 11.76
C ASP A 38 2.10 -5.03 12.84
N LYS A 39 1.11 -4.59 13.64
CA LYS A 39 0.57 -5.40 14.73
C LYS A 39 -0.28 -6.53 14.19
N ASN A 40 -1.07 -6.27 13.15
CA ASN A 40 -1.96 -7.25 12.53
C ASN A 40 -1.42 -7.79 11.19
N HIS A 41 -0.26 -7.31 10.76
CA HIS A 41 0.44 -7.69 9.54
C HIS A 41 -0.35 -7.44 8.25
N HIS A 42 -0.99 -6.28 8.18
CA HIS A 42 -1.74 -5.83 7.01
C HIS A 42 -1.04 -4.64 6.35
N TYR A 43 -0.85 -4.73 5.03
CA TYR A 43 -0.14 -3.73 4.24
C TYR A 43 -0.97 -3.40 3.00
N ILE A 44 -1.52 -2.19 2.95
CA ILE A 44 -2.48 -1.78 1.92
C ILE A 44 -1.96 -0.57 1.18
N TRP A 45 -2.16 -0.56 -0.13
CA TRP A 45 -2.01 0.61 -0.98
C TRP A 45 -3.34 0.88 -1.67
N CYS A 46 -3.87 2.09 -1.49
CA CYS A 46 -5.16 2.49 -2.05
C CYS A 46 -5.12 3.89 -2.68
N PHE A 47 -6.06 4.13 -3.58
CA PHE A 47 -6.35 5.44 -4.15
C PHE A 47 -7.66 5.96 -3.57
N LEU A 48 -7.59 7.15 -3.01
CA LEU A 48 -8.69 7.84 -2.35
C LEU A 48 -8.85 9.22 -2.98
N GLY A 49 -10.04 9.58 -3.40
CA GLY A 49 -10.21 10.88 -4.04
C GLY A 49 -11.64 11.21 -4.35
N TRP A 50 -11.83 12.33 -5.02
CA TRP A 50 -13.14 12.82 -5.44
C TRP A 50 -13.03 13.40 -6.84
N ASP A 51 -13.92 12.96 -7.72
CA ASP A 51 -14.17 13.59 -9.01
C ASP A 51 -15.58 14.18 -9.00
N GLY A 52 -15.66 15.47 -8.65
CA GLY A 52 -16.91 16.14 -8.33
C GLY A 52 -17.65 15.46 -7.18
N LYS A 53 -18.78 14.80 -7.47
CA LYS A 53 -19.59 14.04 -6.49
C LYS A 53 -19.26 12.56 -6.44
N LYS A 54 -18.41 12.06 -7.34
CA LYS A 54 -18.01 10.65 -7.39
C LYS A 54 -16.85 10.42 -6.43
N ARG A 55 -17.04 9.52 -5.47
CA ARG A 55 -15.97 9.08 -4.56
C ARG A 55 -15.11 8.01 -5.23
N THR A 56 -13.80 8.21 -5.23
CA THR A 56 -12.85 7.12 -5.48
C THR A 56 -12.42 6.50 -4.15
N ASN A 57 -12.55 5.18 -4.04
CA ASN A 57 -12.06 4.38 -2.92
C ASN A 57 -11.65 2.99 -3.43
N ASN A 58 -10.44 2.90 -3.99
CA ASN A 58 -9.97 1.72 -4.69
C ASN A 58 -8.70 1.18 -4.01
N ILE A 59 -8.67 -0.11 -3.71
CA ILE A 59 -7.47 -0.79 -3.22
C ILE A 59 -6.68 -1.29 -4.42
N GLN A 60 -5.44 -0.81 -4.56
CA GLN A 60 -4.51 -1.25 -5.61
C GLN A 60 -3.80 -2.53 -5.20
N VAL A 61 -3.33 -2.59 -3.95
CA VAL A 61 -2.64 -3.75 -3.39
C VAL A 61 -3.08 -3.97 -1.94
N ASN A 62 -3.30 -5.23 -1.59
CA ASN A 62 -3.53 -5.67 -0.21
C ASN A 62 -2.70 -6.92 0.05
N ILE A 63 -1.71 -6.80 0.93
CA ILE A 63 -0.79 -7.88 1.32
C ILE A 63 -0.99 -8.16 2.81
N ARG A 64 -0.96 -9.45 3.17
CA ARG A 64 -1.07 -9.86 4.56
C ARG A 64 -0.07 -10.95 4.88
N ILE A 65 0.75 -10.75 5.92
CA ILE A 65 1.56 -11.85 6.43
C ILE A 65 0.70 -12.73 7.35
N LYS A 66 0.55 -14.01 7.02
CA LYS A 66 -0.18 -14.98 7.84
C LYS A 66 0.55 -16.32 7.83
N ASN A 67 0.70 -16.94 9.00
CA ASN A 67 1.39 -18.22 9.16
C ASN A 67 2.80 -18.23 8.53
N ASN A 68 3.56 -17.15 8.74
CA ASN A 68 4.92 -16.96 8.21
C ASN A 68 5.02 -17.04 6.67
N LYS A 69 3.97 -16.57 5.99
CA LYS A 69 3.89 -16.41 4.53
C LYS A 69 3.24 -15.07 4.19
N ILE A 70 3.67 -14.49 3.07
CA ILE A 70 3.07 -13.32 2.42
C ILE A 70 1.86 -13.78 1.60
#